data_AF-A0A922MGZ1-F1
#
_entry.id   AF-A0A922MGZ1-F1
#
_cell.length_a   1.000
_cell.length_b   1.000
_cell.length_c   1.000
_cell.angle_alpha   90.00
_cell.angle_beta   90.00
_cell.angle_gamma   90.00
#
_symmetry.space_group_name_H-M   'P 1'
#
loop_
_entity.id
_entity.type
_entity.pdbx_description
1 polymer ?
#
loop_
_entity_poly.entity_id
_entity_poly.type
_entity_poly.pdbx_seq_one_letter_code
_entity_poly.pdbx_strand_id
1 'polypeptide(L)'
;MPAFFCGLYALNPTSGYTSLKGSALRTGKEKSMASIGFISRHCSDLIPLTKLVVTADKVKELNLDRPVDVKRLRYFYVETAQDLRVSPISADLRAAMNRAITKLTEDTASTENAPKPYYHSGFNHMFVLWRYWMTHEEDVFAELLTNNKGTAKFYKEFPKKLLGMSDYTLPAILKLLDDQVLPPVNKEWAEKLTKDLTDDLIIPLGLNSDKVPVGIQVVAAPRQEALCAAVAQHLGEALGGVVPPCQILQ
;
A
#
# COMPACT_ATOMS: atom_id res chain seq x y z
N MET A 1 5.59 -3.98 0.36
CA MET A 1 7.07 -3.99 0.29
C MET A 1 7.67 -5.40 0.37
N PRO A 2 7.55 -6.20 1.45
CA PRO A 2 8.27 -7.48 1.55
C PRO A 2 7.97 -8.43 0.39
N ALA A 3 6.69 -8.61 0.03
CA ALA A 3 6.30 -9.43 -1.10
C ALA A 3 6.92 -9.01 -2.44
N PHE A 4 7.07 -7.70 -2.68
CA PHE A 4 7.69 -7.17 -3.89
C PHE A 4 9.19 -7.51 -3.98
N PHE A 5 9.94 -7.38 -2.88
CA PHE A 5 11.36 -7.76 -2.84
C PHE A 5 11.59 -9.27 -2.84
N CYS A 6 10.59 -10.06 -2.42
CA CYS A 6 10.67 -11.52 -2.38
C CYS A 6 9.97 -12.22 -3.56
N GLY A 7 9.47 -11.47 -4.56
CA GLY A 7 8.78 -12.03 -5.72
C GLY A 7 7.50 -12.80 -5.38
N LEU A 8 6.72 -12.35 -4.38
CA LEU A 8 5.49 -12.99 -3.88
C LEU A 8 4.24 -12.15 -4.18
N TYR A 9 3.07 -12.80 -4.20
CA TYR A 9 1.80 -12.09 -4.20
C TYR A 9 1.47 -11.58 -2.79
N ALA A 10 0.80 -10.43 -2.71
CA ALA A 10 0.24 -9.93 -1.46
C ALA A 10 -1.07 -9.20 -1.68
N LEU A 11 -1.99 -9.34 -0.72
CA LEU A 11 -3.23 -8.57 -0.64
C LEU A 11 -3.21 -7.78 0.66
N ASN A 12 -3.35 -6.45 0.54
CA ASN A 12 -3.54 -5.54 1.66
C ASN A 12 -5.00 -5.07 1.64
N PRO A 13 -5.89 -5.67 2.46
CA PRO A 13 -7.32 -5.35 2.44
C PRO A 13 -7.59 -3.90 2.82
N THR A 14 -8.79 -3.44 2.49
CA THR A 14 -9.29 -2.15 2.92
C THR A 14 -9.18 -1.97 4.44
N SER A 15 -8.71 -0.80 4.89
CA SER A 15 -8.62 -0.52 6.34
C SER A 15 -10.00 -0.47 7.00
N GLY A 16 -10.06 -0.95 8.24
CA GLY A 16 -11.32 -1.13 8.99
C GLY A 16 -12.12 -2.40 8.65
N TYR A 17 -11.69 -3.19 7.64
CA TYR A 17 -12.37 -4.43 7.27
C TYR A 17 -11.77 -5.69 7.91
N THR A 18 -10.57 -5.59 8.48
CA THR A 18 -9.88 -6.69 9.18
C THR A 18 -9.55 -6.30 10.61
N SER A 19 -9.62 -7.26 11.54
CA SER A 19 -9.39 -6.96 12.95
C SER A 19 -7.90 -6.75 13.24
N LEU A 20 -7.55 -5.59 13.78
CA LEU A 20 -6.20 -5.30 14.30
C LEU A 20 -5.98 -5.81 15.73
N LYS A 21 -6.97 -6.45 16.37
CA LYS A 21 -6.89 -6.86 17.77
C LYS A 21 -5.70 -7.79 18.03
N GLY A 22 -4.83 -7.39 18.96
CA GLY A 22 -3.60 -8.11 19.31
C GLY A 22 -2.39 -7.77 18.43
N SER A 23 -2.59 -7.15 17.25
CA SER A 23 -1.49 -6.64 16.44
C SER A 23 -0.89 -5.41 17.11
N ALA A 24 0.42 -5.46 17.42
CA ALA A 24 1.13 -4.38 18.13
C ALA A 24 0.43 -3.93 19.44
N LEU A 25 -0.18 -4.87 20.18
CA LEU A 25 -0.95 -4.63 21.42
C LEU A 25 -2.29 -3.87 21.26
N ARG A 26 -2.72 -3.55 20.03
CA ARG A 26 -3.99 -2.85 19.76
C ARG A 26 -5.21 -3.65 20.23
N THR A 27 -6.26 -2.95 20.66
CA THR A 27 -7.54 -3.53 21.10
C THR A 27 -8.43 -3.96 19.92
N GLY A 28 -8.20 -3.43 18.73
CA GLY A 28 -9.00 -3.62 17.52
C GLY A 28 -10.20 -2.67 17.41
N LYS A 29 -10.20 -1.57 18.17
CA LYS A 29 -11.23 -0.51 18.14
C LYS A 29 -10.69 0.83 17.62
N GLU A 30 -9.38 0.94 17.53
CA GLU A 30 -8.64 2.12 17.12
C GLU A 30 -8.96 2.44 15.66
N LYS A 31 -9.15 3.73 15.34
CA LYS A 31 -9.29 4.16 13.94
C LYS A 31 -7.90 4.27 13.32
N SER A 32 -7.50 3.24 12.59
CA SER A 32 -6.19 3.13 11.95
C SER A 32 -6.29 3.16 10.43
N MET A 33 -5.18 3.48 9.74
CA MET A 33 -4.98 3.23 8.31
C MET A 33 -4.38 1.84 8.03
N ALA A 34 -3.96 1.10 9.06
CA ALA A 34 -3.43 -0.25 8.94
C ALA A 34 -4.55 -1.28 8.69
N SER A 35 -4.16 -2.43 8.13
CA SER A 35 -5.00 -3.62 7.99
C SER A 35 -4.13 -4.87 8.08
N ILE A 36 -4.74 -6.00 8.48
CA ILE A 36 -4.09 -7.31 8.35
C ILE A 36 -4.31 -7.81 6.92
N GLY A 37 -3.20 -8.06 6.22
CA GLY A 37 -3.17 -8.65 4.89
C GLY A 37 -2.29 -9.91 4.84
N PHE A 38 -2.33 -10.61 3.71
CA PHE A 38 -1.61 -11.86 3.50
C PHE A 38 -0.59 -11.76 2.36
N ILE A 39 0.45 -12.58 2.47
CA ILE A 39 1.49 -12.78 1.45
C ILE A 39 1.51 -14.28 1.12
N SER A 40 1.47 -14.65 -0.16
CA SER A 40 1.60 -16.06 -0.58
C SER A 40 2.38 -16.21 -1.89
N ARG A 41 2.88 -17.43 -2.13
CA ARG A 41 3.41 -17.88 -3.43
C ARG A 41 2.30 -18.07 -4.47
N HIS A 42 1.06 -18.30 -4.07
CA HIS A 42 -0.07 -18.48 -5.00
C HIS A 42 -1.11 -17.38 -4.80
N CYS A 43 -1.46 -16.69 -5.88
CA CYS A 43 -2.47 -15.62 -5.83
C CYS A 43 -3.85 -16.15 -5.40
N SER A 44 -4.16 -17.40 -5.75
CA SER A 44 -5.36 -18.14 -5.35
C SER A 44 -5.59 -18.20 -3.84
N ASP A 45 -4.53 -18.14 -3.03
CA ASP A 45 -4.63 -18.29 -1.58
C ASP A 45 -5.11 -17.00 -0.90
N LEU A 46 -4.87 -15.84 -1.53
CA LEU A 46 -5.06 -14.53 -0.90
C LEU A 46 -6.54 -14.25 -0.57
N ILE A 47 -7.46 -14.66 -1.45
CA ILE A 47 -8.90 -14.48 -1.25
C ILE A 47 -9.43 -15.39 -0.13
N PRO A 48 -9.21 -16.73 -0.15
CA PRO A 48 -9.53 -17.62 0.97
C PRO A 48 -8.95 -17.16 2.32
N LEU A 49 -7.67 -16.78 2.37
CA LEU A 49 -7.03 -16.31 3.60
C LEU A 49 -7.65 -15.01 4.11
N THR A 50 -7.91 -14.03 3.22
CA THR A 50 -8.50 -12.75 3.60
C THR A 50 -9.89 -12.92 4.22
N LYS A 51 -10.71 -13.86 3.72
CA LYS A 51 -12.03 -14.19 4.33
C LYS A 51 -11.94 -14.59 5.81
N LEU A 52 -10.82 -15.14 6.27
CA LEU A 52 -10.65 -15.60 7.66
C LEU A 52 -10.42 -14.45 8.66
N VAL A 53 -9.89 -13.31 8.21
CA VAL A 53 -9.52 -12.17 9.08
C VAL A 53 -10.43 -10.94 8.91
N VAL A 54 -11.29 -10.98 7.90
CA VAL A 54 -12.33 -9.98 7.68
C VAL A 54 -13.38 -10.06 8.80
N THR A 55 -13.84 -8.91 9.29
CA THR A 55 -14.89 -8.88 10.31
C THR A 55 -16.23 -9.37 9.74
N ALA A 56 -16.97 -10.17 10.50
CA ALA A 56 -18.12 -10.93 9.98
C ALA A 56 -19.22 -10.07 9.36
N ASP A 57 -19.38 -8.83 9.83
CA ASP A 57 -20.29 -7.81 9.29
C ASP A 57 -19.86 -7.29 7.91
N LYS A 58 -18.55 -7.31 7.61
CA LYS A 58 -17.94 -6.74 6.41
C LYS A 58 -17.68 -7.72 5.27
N VAL A 59 -17.82 -9.03 5.50
CA VAL A 59 -17.63 -10.07 4.45
C VAL A 59 -18.54 -9.84 3.24
N LYS A 60 -19.82 -9.55 3.48
CA LYS A 60 -20.81 -9.31 2.40
C LYS A 60 -20.52 -8.03 1.63
N GLU A 61 -20.04 -7.00 2.33
CA GLU A 61 -19.64 -5.76 1.70
C GLU A 61 -18.48 -6.04 0.73
N LEU A 62 -17.41 -6.71 1.17
CA LEU A 62 -16.23 -7.00 0.34
C LEU A 62 -16.49 -7.81 -0.92
N ASN A 63 -17.47 -8.71 -0.89
CA ASN A 63 -17.88 -9.55 -2.02
C ASN A 63 -16.67 -10.20 -2.74
N LEU A 64 -15.80 -10.84 -1.95
CA LEU A 64 -14.50 -11.36 -2.39
C LEU A 64 -14.57 -12.46 -3.47
N ASP A 65 -15.75 -13.05 -3.68
CA ASP A 65 -16.02 -14.07 -4.69
C ASP A 65 -16.59 -13.51 -6.01
N ARG A 66 -16.71 -12.18 -6.14
CA ARG A 66 -17.31 -11.58 -7.35
C ARG A 66 -16.48 -11.95 -8.59
N PRO A 67 -17.07 -12.52 -9.66
CA PRO A 67 -16.36 -12.71 -10.92
C PRO A 67 -15.97 -11.36 -11.51
N VAL A 68 -14.78 -11.29 -12.11
CA VAL A 68 -14.22 -10.08 -12.72
C VAL A 68 -13.70 -10.40 -14.10
N ASP A 69 -14.22 -9.70 -15.11
CA ASP A 69 -13.71 -9.72 -16.47
C ASP A 69 -12.61 -8.66 -16.63
N VAL A 70 -11.37 -9.12 -16.62
CA VAL A 70 -10.14 -8.32 -16.72
C VAL A 70 -10.07 -7.52 -18.03
N LYS A 71 -10.67 -8.00 -19.13
CA LYS A 71 -10.61 -7.35 -20.45
C LYS A 71 -11.54 -6.15 -20.58
N ARG A 72 -12.50 -6.01 -19.68
CA ARG A 72 -13.48 -4.91 -19.63
C ARG A 72 -13.11 -3.79 -18.67
N LEU A 73 -11.97 -3.91 -17.99
CA LEU A 73 -11.50 -2.90 -17.04
C LEU A 73 -10.82 -1.73 -17.76
N ARG A 74 -10.87 -0.55 -17.14
CA ARG A 74 -10.07 0.61 -17.52
C ARG A 74 -8.83 0.64 -16.64
N TYR A 75 -7.67 0.79 -17.24
CA TYR A 75 -6.39 0.81 -16.53
C TYR A 75 -5.82 2.23 -16.49
N PHE A 76 -5.28 2.60 -15.33
CA PHE A 76 -4.58 3.87 -15.12
C PHE A 76 -3.24 3.60 -14.45
N TYR A 77 -2.18 4.30 -14.87
CA TYR A 77 -0.83 4.10 -14.36
C TYR A 77 -0.09 5.41 -14.10
N VAL A 78 0.86 5.40 -13.17
CA VAL A 78 1.73 6.54 -12.84
C VAL A 78 3.17 6.13 -13.13
N GLU A 79 3.88 6.85 -13.99
CA GLU A 79 5.26 6.48 -14.39
C GLU A 79 6.31 6.80 -13.32
N THR A 80 6.13 7.91 -12.61
CA THR A 80 6.98 8.32 -11.49
C THR A 80 6.23 9.29 -10.60
N ALA A 81 6.47 9.22 -9.29
CA ALA A 81 6.18 10.35 -8.40
C ALA A 81 7.19 11.48 -8.67
N GLN A 82 6.79 12.74 -8.42
CA GLN A 82 7.69 13.89 -8.44
C GLN A 82 8.07 14.36 -7.02
N ASP A 83 7.78 13.54 -5.99
CA ASP A 83 8.17 13.81 -4.61
C ASP A 83 9.68 13.54 -4.42
N LEU A 84 10.47 14.62 -4.24
CA LEU A 84 11.93 14.55 -4.04
C LEU A 84 12.38 13.76 -2.80
N ARG A 85 11.47 13.40 -1.89
CA ARG A 85 11.75 12.58 -0.70
C ARG A 85 11.54 11.09 -0.96
N VAL A 86 11.05 10.72 -2.15
CA VAL A 86 10.85 9.34 -2.61
C VAL A 86 11.92 9.03 -3.65
N SER A 87 12.49 7.82 -3.61
CA SER A 87 13.48 7.38 -4.58
C SER A 87 12.88 7.28 -5.99
N PRO A 88 13.61 7.69 -7.05
CA PRO A 88 13.14 7.55 -8.43
C PRO A 88 12.99 6.07 -8.83
N ILE A 89 12.06 5.80 -9.75
CA ILE A 89 11.85 4.47 -10.32
C ILE A 89 13.06 4.05 -11.18
N SER A 90 13.60 2.86 -10.93
CA SER A 90 14.74 2.32 -11.69
C SER A 90 14.34 1.92 -13.12
N ALA A 91 15.34 1.79 -14.00
CA ALA A 91 15.11 1.38 -15.39
C ALA A 91 14.42 0.01 -15.49
N ASP A 92 14.82 -0.97 -14.66
CA ASP A 92 14.24 -2.32 -14.66
C ASP A 92 12.77 -2.33 -14.24
N LEU A 93 12.41 -1.51 -13.25
CA LEU A 93 11.03 -1.37 -12.79
C LEU A 93 10.16 -0.66 -13.83
N ARG A 94 10.70 0.35 -14.52
CA ARG A 94 10.02 0.98 -15.67
C ARG A 94 9.84 -0.03 -16.81
N ALA A 95 10.84 -0.84 -17.12
CA ALA A 95 10.74 -1.90 -18.11
C ALA A 95 9.70 -2.97 -17.73
N ALA A 96 9.61 -3.34 -16.45
CA ALA A 96 8.58 -4.27 -15.95
C ALA A 96 7.16 -3.67 -16.05
N MET A 97 6.99 -2.40 -15.67
CA MET A 97 5.73 -1.67 -15.82
C MET A 97 5.29 -1.58 -17.28
N ASN A 98 6.22 -1.28 -18.18
CA ASN A 98 5.95 -1.24 -19.62
C ASN A 98 5.49 -2.59 -20.17
N ARG A 99 6.08 -3.72 -19.74
CA ARG A 99 5.59 -5.06 -20.13
C ARG A 99 4.15 -5.31 -19.66
N ALA A 100 3.80 -4.90 -18.45
CA ALA A 100 2.44 -5.01 -17.94
C ALA A 100 1.46 -4.11 -18.73
N ILE A 101 1.83 -2.87 -19.03
CA ILE A 101 1.04 -1.94 -19.84
C ILE A 101 0.81 -2.50 -21.26
N THR A 102 1.86 -2.99 -21.92
CA THR A 102 1.76 -3.62 -23.25
C THR A 102 0.80 -4.81 -23.20
N LYS A 103 0.96 -5.72 -22.23
CA LYS A 103 0.10 -6.90 -22.12
C LYS A 103 -1.37 -6.56 -21.87
N LEU A 104 -1.63 -5.60 -20.97
CA LEU A 104 -2.98 -5.10 -20.74
C LEU A 104 -3.56 -4.42 -21.99
N THR A 105 -2.75 -3.73 -22.78
CA THR A 105 -3.18 -3.14 -24.05
C THR A 105 -3.61 -4.22 -25.05
N GLU A 106 -2.77 -5.24 -25.26
CA GLU A 106 -3.06 -6.40 -26.14
C GLU A 106 -4.35 -7.15 -25.76
N ASP A 107 -4.63 -7.26 -24.46
CA ASP A 107 -5.82 -7.98 -23.96
C ASP A 107 -7.11 -7.14 -24.04
N THR A 108 -7.04 -5.84 -24.36
CA THR A 108 -8.23 -4.97 -24.49
C THR A 108 -8.88 -5.09 -25.86
N ALA A 109 -10.21 -5.22 -25.88
CA ALA A 109 -11.00 -5.26 -27.11
C ALA A 109 -11.31 -3.87 -27.71
N SER A 110 -10.93 -2.80 -27.01
CA SER A 110 -11.19 -1.41 -27.40
C SER A 110 -10.08 -0.49 -26.91
N THR A 111 -9.67 0.46 -27.74
CA THR A 111 -8.70 1.52 -27.43
C THR A 111 -9.13 2.41 -26.25
N GLU A 112 -10.43 2.44 -25.91
CA GLU A 112 -10.92 3.17 -24.75
C GLU A 112 -10.48 2.55 -23.41
N ASN A 113 -10.28 1.22 -23.39
CA ASN A 113 -9.89 0.45 -22.20
C ASN A 113 -8.36 0.31 -22.05
N ALA A 114 -7.58 0.64 -23.09
CA ALA A 114 -6.13 0.62 -23.04
C ALA A 114 -5.61 1.45 -21.83
N PRO A 115 -4.51 1.02 -21.16
CA PRO A 115 -3.96 1.73 -20.01
C PRO A 115 -3.59 3.17 -20.32
N LYS A 116 -4.00 4.11 -19.46
CA LYS A 116 -3.76 5.54 -19.62
C LYS A 116 -2.86 6.08 -18.51
N PRO A 117 -1.92 7.00 -18.81
CA PRO A 117 -1.19 7.70 -17.76
C PRO A 117 -2.17 8.53 -16.94
N TYR A 118 -1.99 8.55 -15.63
CA TYR A 118 -2.75 9.34 -14.67
C TYR A 118 -1.79 10.19 -13.84
N TYR A 119 -2.23 11.40 -13.50
CA TYR A 119 -1.46 12.35 -12.71
C TYR A 119 -2.37 13.24 -11.88
N HIS A 120 -2.00 13.42 -10.62
CA HIS A 120 -2.58 14.41 -9.72
C HIS A 120 -1.45 15.00 -8.87
N SER A 121 -1.55 16.29 -8.53
CA SER A 121 -0.49 17.03 -7.80
C SER A 121 -0.14 16.40 -6.44
N GLY A 122 -1.08 15.68 -5.82
CA GLY A 122 -0.86 14.91 -4.59
C GLY A 122 0.30 13.90 -4.67
N PHE A 123 0.62 13.36 -5.85
CA PHE A 123 1.78 12.47 -6.03
C PHE A 123 3.14 13.16 -5.85
N ASN A 124 3.17 14.50 -5.84
CA ASN A 124 4.39 15.29 -5.59
C ASN A 124 4.63 15.49 -4.08
N HIS A 125 3.69 15.03 -3.24
CA HIS A 125 3.66 15.22 -1.80
C HIS A 125 3.44 13.93 -1.00
N MET A 126 3.56 12.76 -1.64
CA MET A 126 3.28 11.44 -1.06
C MET A 126 3.92 11.22 0.31
N PHE A 127 5.20 11.57 0.48
CA PHE A 127 5.90 11.33 1.74
C PHE A 127 5.33 12.20 2.87
N VAL A 128 4.97 13.45 2.58
CA VAL A 128 4.43 14.40 3.56
C VAL A 128 2.99 14.07 3.91
N LEU A 129 2.17 13.64 2.94
CA LEU A 129 0.82 13.15 3.18
C LEU A 129 0.83 11.87 4.01
N TRP A 130 1.71 10.92 3.70
CA TRP A 130 1.93 9.73 4.54
C TRP A 130 2.32 10.12 5.97
N ARG A 131 3.30 11.02 6.12
CA ARG A 131 3.73 11.51 7.44
C ARG A 131 2.57 12.11 8.25
N TYR A 132 1.72 12.93 7.61
CA TYR A 132 0.54 13.52 8.25
C TYR A 132 -0.47 12.45 8.71
N TRP A 133 -0.81 11.49 7.86
CA TRP A 133 -1.76 10.44 8.24
C TRP A 133 -1.20 9.49 9.30
N MET A 134 0.12 9.27 9.33
CA MET A 134 0.77 8.53 10.42
C MET A 134 0.64 9.20 11.80
N THR A 135 0.39 10.52 11.90
CA THR A 135 0.13 11.17 13.21
C THR A 135 -1.29 10.93 13.73
N HIS A 136 -2.13 10.21 12.99
CA HIS A 136 -3.48 9.81 13.40
C HIS A 136 -3.55 8.37 13.92
N GLU A 137 -2.44 7.62 13.84
CA GLU A 137 -2.31 6.34 14.53
C GLU A 137 -2.13 6.56 16.03
N GLU A 138 -2.72 5.70 16.86
CA GLU A 138 -2.59 5.78 18.33
C GLU A 138 -1.19 5.36 18.84
N ASP A 139 -0.39 4.70 17.99
CA ASP A 139 0.93 4.17 18.34
C ASP A 139 2.02 5.25 18.37
N VAL A 140 2.58 5.51 19.56
CA VAL A 140 3.75 6.37 19.71
C VAL A 140 5.02 5.60 19.34
N PHE A 141 5.51 5.79 18.11
CA PHE A 141 6.69 5.09 17.57
C PHE A 141 7.93 5.14 18.50
N ALA A 142 8.14 6.26 19.18
CA ALA A 142 9.24 6.43 20.13
C ALA A 142 9.13 5.55 21.39
N GLU A 143 7.92 5.13 21.77
CA GLU A 143 7.68 4.22 22.88
C GLU A 143 7.77 2.76 22.43
N LEU A 144 7.22 2.45 21.25
CA LEU A 144 7.35 1.14 20.59
C LEU A 144 8.82 0.71 20.43
N LEU A 145 9.72 1.63 20.05
CA LEU A 145 11.17 1.35 19.99
C LEU A 145 11.77 0.85 21.30
N THR A 146 11.17 1.19 22.44
CA THR A 146 11.61 0.76 23.78
C THR A 146 10.83 -0.45 24.32
N ASN A 147 9.98 -1.07 23.50
CA ASN A 147 8.96 -2.04 23.91
C ASN A 147 8.01 -1.48 24.98
N ASN A 148 7.60 -0.22 24.85
CA ASN A 148 6.73 0.52 25.78
C ASN A 148 7.24 0.58 27.23
N LYS A 149 8.57 0.52 27.43
CA LYS A 149 9.23 0.68 28.74
C LYS A 149 9.76 2.10 29.00
N GLY A 150 9.56 3.01 28.06
CA GLY A 150 9.98 4.40 28.12
C GLY A 150 9.76 5.09 26.78
N THR A 151 10.56 6.12 26.48
CA THR A 151 10.48 6.83 25.19
C THR A 151 11.90 7.06 24.64
N ALA A 152 12.19 6.51 23.47
CA ALA A 152 13.43 6.79 22.73
C ALA A 152 13.48 8.29 22.35
N LYS A 153 14.66 8.89 22.39
CA LYS A 153 14.85 10.33 22.12
C LYS A 153 15.91 10.54 21.05
N PHE A 154 15.58 11.29 20.00
CA PHE A 154 16.49 11.53 18.87
C PHE A 154 17.88 12.03 19.33
N TYR A 155 17.90 13.05 20.20
CA TYR A 155 19.12 13.66 20.70
C TYR A 155 19.99 12.73 21.57
N LYS A 156 19.47 11.59 22.04
CA LYS A 156 20.25 10.54 22.73
C LYS A 156 20.76 9.47 21.76
N GLU A 157 19.91 9.06 20.81
CA GLU A 157 20.21 7.93 19.92
C GLU A 157 21.06 8.31 18.72
N PHE A 158 20.96 9.54 18.21
CA PHE A 158 21.78 9.99 17.10
C PHE A 158 23.29 10.05 17.45
N PRO A 159 23.74 10.66 18.57
CA PRO A 159 25.15 10.60 18.98
C PRO A 159 25.63 9.18 19.24
N LYS A 160 24.82 8.36 19.93
CA LYS A 160 25.13 6.93 20.13
C LYS A 160 25.35 6.21 18.80
N LYS A 161 24.56 6.50 17.76
CA LYS A 161 24.71 5.83 16.46
C LYS A 161 26.01 6.19 15.75
N LEU A 162 26.43 7.45 15.82
CA LEU A 162 27.72 7.89 15.30
C LEU A 162 28.91 7.22 16.04
N LEU A 163 28.71 6.88 17.32
CA LEU A 163 29.69 6.15 18.14
C LEU A 163 29.56 4.62 18.06
N GLY A 164 28.65 4.08 17.24
CA GLY A 164 28.38 2.63 17.16
C GLY A 164 27.65 2.03 18.37
N MET A 165 27.17 2.85 19.30
CA MET A 165 26.55 2.49 20.58
C MET A 165 25.00 2.48 20.57
N SER A 166 24.36 2.67 19.42
CA SER A 166 22.89 2.61 19.31
C SER A 166 22.46 1.34 18.58
N ASP A 167 21.67 0.53 19.29
CA ASP A 167 21.02 -0.68 18.80
C ASP A 167 19.98 -0.39 17.70
N TYR A 168 19.51 0.86 17.61
CA TYR A 168 18.51 1.26 16.62
C TYR A 168 19.11 1.43 15.21
N THR A 169 18.30 1.15 14.19
CA THR A 169 18.69 1.36 12.80
C THR A 169 18.68 2.86 12.46
N LEU A 170 19.45 3.28 11.45
CA LEU A 170 19.45 4.68 11.01
C LEU A 170 18.04 5.17 10.60
N PRO A 171 17.22 4.42 9.85
CA PRO A 171 15.83 4.82 9.57
C PRO A 171 14.97 5.04 10.82
N ALA A 172 15.13 4.23 11.87
CA ALA A 172 14.42 4.43 13.14
C ALA A 172 14.83 5.75 13.82
N ILE A 173 16.11 6.09 13.79
CA ILE A 173 16.62 7.35 14.35
C ILE A 173 16.18 8.56 13.49
N LEU A 174 16.12 8.42 12.16
CA LEU A 174 15.57 9.45 11.29
C LEU A 174 14.05 9.64 11.49
N LYS A 175 13.30 8.58 11.82
CA LYS A 175 11.90 8.72 12.23
C LYS A 175 11.74 9.41 13.59
N LEU A 176 12.67 9.19 14.54
CA LEU A 176 12.72 9.97 15.78
C LEU A 176 13.02 11.46 15.54
N LEU A 177 13.86 11.81 14.55
CA LEU A 177 14.08 13.20 14.13
C LEU A 177 12.78 13.81 13.58
N ASP A 178 12.12 13.08 12.70
CA ASP A 178 10.87 13.48 12.04
C ASP A 178 9.73 13.73 13.06
N ASP A 179 9.60 12.87 14.07
CA ASP A 179 8.56 12.97 15.11
C ASP A 179 8.85 14.00 16.21
N GLN A 180 10.13 14.25 16.53
CA GLN A 180 10.52 15.02 17.73
C GLN A 180 11.14 16.39 17.44
N VAL A 181 11.52 16.67 16.18
CA VAL A 181 12.30 17.86 15.82
C VAL A 181 11.77 18.58 14.59
N LEU A 182 11.32 17.85 13.56
CA LEU A 182 10.80 18.49 12.35
C LEU A 182 9.43 19.14 12.61
N PRO A 183 9.14 20.28 11.96
CA PRO A 183 7.86 20.96 12.14
C PRO A 183 6.69 20.08 11.64
N PRO A 184 5.51 20.13 12.30
CA PRO A 184 4.34 19.37 11.89
C PRO A 184 3.86 19.78 10.49
N VAL A 185 3.18 18.87 9.80
CA VAL A 185 2.55 19.17 8.50
C VAL A 185 1.38 20.12 8.73
N ASN A 186 1.17 21.09 7.83
CA ASN A 186 -0.04 21.92 7.87
C ASN A 186 -1.29 21.06 7.67
N LYS A 187 -2.16 21.06 8.69
CA LYS A 187 -3.35 20.21 8.78
C LYS A 187 -4.32 20.43 7.61
N GLU A 188 -4.76 21.67 7.43
CA GLU A 188 -5.77 22.05 6.44
C GLU A 188 -5.31 21.74 5.01
N TRP A 189 -4.05 22.04 4.71
CA TRP A 189 -3.43 21.69 3.42
C TRP A 189 -3.38 20.18 3.20
N ALA A 190 -2.97 19.38 4.20
CA ALA A 190 -2.85 17.94 4.05
C ALA A 190 -4.21 17.25 3.90
N GLU A 191 -5.21 17.64 4.70
CA GLU A 191 -6.59 17.14 4.60
C GLU A 191 -7.21 17.54 3.26
N LYS A 192 -7.06 18.81 2.85
CA LYS A 192 -7.55 19.29 1.55
C LYS A 192 -6.91 18.53 0.39
N LEU A 193 -5.58 18.45 0.33
CA LEU A 193 -4.88 17.79 -0.78
C LEU A 193 -5.17 16.27 -0.83
N THR A 194 -5.34 15.63 0.33
CA THR A 194 -5.79 14.23 0.39
C THR A 194 -7.20 14.08 -0.16
N LYS A 195 -8.12 14.98 0.21
CA LYS A 195 -9.50 14.97 -0.27
C LYS A 195 -9.55 15.22 -1.79
N ASP A 196 -8.87 16.25 -2.27
CA ASP A 196 -8.78 16.58 -3.69
C ASP A 196 -8.26 15.38 -4.51
N LEU A 197 -7.16 14.74 -4.06
CA LEU A 197 -6.62 13.51 -4.67
C LEU A 197 -7.63 12.34 -4.65
N THR A 198 -8.37 12.19 -3.56
CA THR A 198 -9.35 11.09 -3.41
C THR A 198 -10.55 11.30 -4.33
N ASP A 199 -11.10 12.52 -4.37
CA ASP A 199 -12.20 12.90 -5.25
C ASP A 199 -11.79 12.78 -6.74
N ASP A 200 -10.57 13.19 -7.09
CA ASP A 200 -10.04 13.09 -8.46
C ASP A 200 -9.82 11.63 -8.88
N LEU A 201 -9.24 10.78 -8.02
CA LEU A 201 -9.11 9.32 -8.25
C LEU A 201 -10.47 8.62 -8.42
N ILE A 202 -11.50 9.11 -7.75
CA ILE A 202 -12.86 8.56 -7.79
C ILE A 202 -13.50 8.68 -9.19
N ILE A 203 -13.19 9.72 -9.95
CA ILE A 203 -13.76 9.97 -11.29
C ILE A 203 -13.34 8.88 -12.32
N PRO A 204 -12.04 8.55 -12.52
CA PRO A 204 -11.61 7.49 -13.43
C PRO A 204 -11.84 6.07 -12.88
N LEU A 205 -11.85 5.87 -11.56
CA LEU A 205 -12.03 4.53 -10.97
C LEU A 205 -13.51 4.14 -10.75
N GLY A 206 -14.39 5.12 -10.58
CA GLY A 206 -15.82 4.93 -10.28
C GLY A 206 -16.11 4.74 -8.79
N LEU A 207 -17.41 4.75 -8.44
CA LEU A 207 -17.92 4.62 -7.07
C LEU A 207 -18.76 3.36 -6.91
N ASN A 208 -18.64 2.73 -5.74
CA ASN A 208 -19.69 1.88 -5.18
C ASN A 208 -20.46 2.66 -4.08
N SER A 209 -21.45 2.04 -3.44
CA SER A 209 -22.40 2.67 -2.51
C SER A 209 -21.78 3.52 -1.38
N ASP A 210 -20.52 3.27 -1.01
CA ASP A 210 -19.87 3.88 0.16
C ASP A 210 -18.50 4.54 -0.16
N LYS A 211 -18.24 4.84 -1.44
CA LYS A 211 -17.27 5.84 -1.95
C LYS A 211 -15.75 5.74 -1.63
N VAL A 212 -15.03 4.64 -1.98
CA VAL A 212 -13.55 4.54 -1.72
C VAL A 212 -12.76 3.74 -2.81
N PRO A 213 -11.39 3.86 -2.98
CA PRO A 213 -10.46 3.02 -3.83
C PRO A 213 -9.48 1.98 -3.11
N VAL A 214 -8.83 0.97 -3.79
CA VAL A 214 -7.49 0.23 -3.56
C VAL A 214 -7.34 -1.27 -4.09
N GLY A 215 -6.11 -1.86 -4.20
CA GLY A 215 -5.60 -2.73 -5.32
C GLY A 215 -4.48 -3.85 -5.19
N ILE A 216 -3.77 -4.21 -6.31
CA ILE A 216 -2.41 -4.92 -6.40
C ILE A 216 -1.09 -4.04 -6.41
N GLN A 217 -0.96 -2.89 -5.81
CA GLN A 217 -1.91 -1.80 -5.85
C GLN A 217 -2.16 -1.34 -7.32
N VAL A 218 -2.59 -2.27 -8.21
CA VAL A 218 -3.67 -2.05 -9.22
C VAL A 218 -4.89 -1.57 -8.46
N VAL A 219 -4.86 -0.31 -8.03
CA VAL A 219 -5.83 0.35 -7.14
C VAL A 219 -7.21 0.22 -7.76
N ALA A 220 -8.03 -0.68 -7.20
CA ALA A 220 -9.43 -0.88 -7.55
C ALA A 220 -10.31 -0.01 -6.63
N ALA A 221 -11.44 -0.54 -6.15
CA ALA A 221 -12.13 -0.04 -4.95
C ALA A 221 -11.99 -1.01 -3.77
N PRO A 222 -12.18 -0.59 -2.51
CA PRO A 222 -12.56 -1.50 -1.47
C PRO A 222 -13.72 -2.30 -1.94
N ARG A 223 -13.72 -3.54 -1.49
CA ARG A 223 -14.74 -4.48 -1.92
C ARG A 223 -14.58 -4.82 -3.40
N GLN A 224 -13.37 -4.61 -3.93
CA GLN A 224 -12.89 -5.09 -5.23
C GLN A 224 -11.56 -5.84 -5.05
N GLU A 225 -11.24 -6.34 -3.87
CA GLU A 225 -10.11 -7.24 -3.64
C GLU A 225 -10.18 -8.46 -4.58
N ALA A 226 -11.37 -8.88 -5.02
CA ALA A 226 -11.60 -9.83 -6.10
C ALA A 226 -11.07 -9.35 -7.47
N LEU A 227 -11.18 -8.06 -7.79
CA LEU A 227 -10.61 -7.43 -8.99
C LEU A 227 -9.09 -7.35 -8.90
N CYS A 228 -8.56 -7.03 -7.72
CA CYS A 228 -7.13 -7.09 -7.44
C CYS A 228 -6.60 -8.51 -7.68
N ALA A 229 -7.23 -9.53 -7.09
CA ALA A 229 -6.83 -10.92 -7.25
C ALA A 229 -6.96 -11.40 -8.71
N ALA A 230 -8.05 -11.06 -9.41
CA ALA A 230 -8.26 -11.44 -10.81
C ALA A 230 -7.21 -10.81 -11.74
N VAL A 231 -6.90 -9.52 -11.58
CA VAL A 231 -5.84 -8.87 -12.37
C VAL A 231 -4.45 -9.40 -11.98
N ALA A 232 -4.23 -9.79 -10.71
CA ALA A 232 -2.95 -10.33 -10.24
C ALA A 232 -2.68 -11.74 -10.77
N GLN A 233 -3.73 -12.55 -10.82
CA GLN A 233 -3.71 -13.86 -11.43
C GLN A 233 -3.48 -13.72 -12.95
N HIS A 234 -4.24 -12.87 -13.64
CA HIS A 234 -4.08 -12.63 -15.08
C HIS A 234 -2.68 -12.14 -15.46
N LEU A 235 -2.16 -11.11 -14.77
CA LEU A 235 -0.79 -10.62 -15.00
C LEU A 235 0.26 -11.66 -14.58
N GLY A 236 0.00 -12.46 -13.54
CA GLY A 236 0.85 -13.55 -13.12
C GLY A 236 0.99 -14.63 -14.18
N GLU A 237 -0.13 -15.16 -14.66
CA GLU A 237 -0.21 -16.17 -15.72
C GLU A 237 0.43 -15.65 -17.02
N ALA A 238 0.24 -14.38 -17.36
CA ALA A 238 0.79 -13.79 -18.58
C ALA A 238 2.29 -13.43 -18.53
N LEU A 239 2.84 -13.10 -17.35
CA LEU A 239 4.20 -12.56 -17.19
C LEU A 239 5.17 -13.50 -16.44
N GLY A 240 4.78 -14.74 -16.17
CA GLY A 240 5.62 -15.76 -15.52
C GLY A 240 5.53 -15.81 -13.98
N GLY A 241 4.64 -15.01 -13.39
CA GLY A 241 4.22 -15.15 -11.99
C GLY A 241 5.31 -14.94 -10.94
N VAL A 242 5.31 -15.79 -9.92
CA VAL A 242 6.25 -15.76 -8.79
C VAL A 242 7.59 -16.34 -9.20
N VAL A 243 8.61 -15.49 -9.20
CA VAL A 243 10.01 -15.89 -9.37
C VAL A 243 10.74 -15.66 -8.05
N PRO A 244 11.23 -16.72 -7.38
CA PRO A 244 12.01 -16.57 -6.16
C PRO A 244 13.26 -15.70 -6.36
N PRO A 245 13.65 -14.85 -5.39
CA PRO A 245 14.82 -13.97 -5.51
C PRO A 245 16.16 -14.72 -5.38
N CYS A 246 16.12 -16.00 -5.03
CA CYS A 246 17.27 -16.88 -4.88
C CYS A 246 16.93 -18.30 -5.36
N GLN A 247 17.94 -19.09 -5.70
CA GLN A 247 17.76 -20.51 -5.95
C GLN A 247 17.34 -21.20 -4.65
N ILE A 248 16.21 -21.90 -4.68
CA ILE A 248 15.78 -22.77 -3.59
C ILE A 248 16.62 -24.04 -3.68
N LEU A 249 17.52 -24.24 -2.72
CA LEU A 249 18.22 -25.51 -2.56
C LEU A 249 17.18 -26.59 -2.24
N GLN A 250 17.17 -27.65 -3.04
CA GLN A 250 16.33 -28.85 -2.88
C GLN A 250 17.05 -29.89 -2.02
#